data_AF-A0AAD8MAQ1-F1
#
_entry.id   AF-A0AAD8MAQ1-F1
#
_cell.length_a   1.000
_cell.length_b   1.000
_cell.length_c   1.000
_cell.angle_alpha   90.00
_cell.angle_beta   90.00
_cell.angle_gamma   90.00
#
_symmetry.space_group_name_H-M   'P 1'
#
loop_
_entity.id
_entity.type
_entity.pdbx_description
1 polymer ?
#
loop_
_entity_poly.entity_id
_entity_poly.type
_entity_poly.pdbx_seq_one_letter_code
_entity_poly.pdbx_strand_id
1 'polypeptide(L)'
;MTSNSLSLNSLSPTQTLDLPTSLTLTPRIKLLLTLHRADDSVKPLDEWLLKTSLINFFKSTFSLTLPLTDLHIVRFKDLKKRKREDPVAIGTLFIRDLGFLKLSKFEESEEEKEKEKVVERKFVEWRRNAAEKMDGIELSIVGDKFKLSVEVPVSDDFERMRKEWEELAAFGNRG
;
A
#
# COMPACT_ATOMS: atom_id res chain seq x y z
N MET A 1 34.73 -12.23 0.90
CA MET A 1 33.38 -12.19 1.51
C MET A 1 32.43 -12.72 0.45
N THR A 2 31.92 -13.93 0.67
CA THR A 2 31.18 -14.72 -0.32
C THR A 2 29.79 -14.10 -0.52
N SER A 3 29.55 -13.55 -1.70
CA SER A 3 28.20 -13.21 -2.16
C SER A 3 27.41 -14.51 -2.30
N ASN A 4 26.57 -14.83 -1.32
CA ASN A 4 25.55 -15.86 -1.50
C ASN A 4 24.65 -15.41 -2.65
N SER A 5 24.77 -16.04 -3.81
CA SER A 5 23.83 -15.85 -4.91
C SER A 5 22.53 -16.57 -4.56
N LEU A 6 21.77 -16.00 -3.62
CA LEU A 6 20.37 -16.39 -3.44
C LEU A 6 19.66 -16.09 -4.76
N SER A 7 18.94 -17.07 -5.29
CA SER A 7 18.08 -16.87 -6.44
C SER A 7 17.05 -15.81 -6.06
N LEU A 8 16.84 -14.81 -6.92
CA LEU A 8 15.81 -13.78 -6.67
C LEU A 8 14.41 -14.41 -6.51
N ASN A 9 14.21 -15.59 -7.08
CA ASN A 9 12.95 -16.34 -7.02
C ASN A 9 12.73 -17.08 -5.69
N SER A 10 13.69 -17.06 -4.76
CA SER A 10 13.57 -17.70 -3.43
C SER A 10 13.59 -16.68 -2.29
N LEU A 11 13.36 -15.41 -2.59
CA LEU A 11 13.32 -14.35 -1.59
C LEU A 11 11.92 -14.22 -1.02
N SER A 12 11.81 -14.32 0.30
CA SER A 12 10.54 -14.06 0.99
C SER A 12 10.09 -12.61 0.77
N PRO A 13 8.78 -12.34 0.64
CA PRO A 13 8.24 -10.98 0.47
C PRO A 13 8.48 -10.05 1.67
N THR A 14 9.00 -10.57 2.78
CA THR A 14 9.36 -9.80 3.99
C THR A 14 10.88 -9.72 4.22
N GLN A 15 11.68 -10.36 3.38
CA GLN A 15 13.13 -10.43 3.52
C GLN A 15 13.82 -9.21 2.89
N THR A 16 14.77 -8.62 3.62
CA THR A 16 15.67 -7.59 3.08
C THR A 16 16.83 -8.27 2.35
N LEU A 17 17.18 -7.74 1.18
CA LEU A 17 18.31 -8.22 0.39
C LEU A 17 19.42 -7.17 0.37
N ASP A 18 20.60 -7.56 0.86
CA ASP A 18 21.79 -6.72 0.78
C ASP A 18 22.42 -6.84 -0.61
N LEU A 19 22.58 -5.70 -1.27
CA LEU A 19 23.23 -5.60 -2.58
C LEU A 19 24.74 -5.36 -2.41
N PRO A 20 25.57 -5.81 -3.37
CA PRO A 20 27.04 -5.67 -3.28
C PRO A 20 27.55 -4.23 -3.11
N THR A 21 26.76 -3.23 -3.51
CA THR A 21 27.12 -1.81 -3.52
C THR A 21 26.71 -1.06 -2.25
N SER A 22 26.74 -1.73 -1.08
CA SER A 22 26.27 -1.18 0.21
C SER A 22 24.83 -0.62 0.19
N LEU A 23 24.00 -1.11 -0.74
CA LEU A 23 22.58 -0.79 -0.83
C LEU A 23 21.78 -1.96 -0.28
N THR A 24 20.61 -1.67 0.27
CA THR A 24 19.70 -2.71 0.76
C THR A 24 18.35 -2.55 0.09
N LEU A 25 17.83 -3.66 -0.44
CA LEU A 25 16.48 -3.74 -0.95
C LEU A 25 15.56 -4.17 0.19
N THR A 26 14.87 -3.20 0.78
CA THR A 26 13.89 -3.46 1.85
C THR A 26 12.50 -3.64 1.25
N PRO A 27 11.79 -4.73 1.58
CA PRO A 27 10.42 -4.93 1.13
C PRO A 27 9.49 -3.88 1.73
N ARG A 28 8.45 -3.52 0.99
CA ARG A 28 7.45 -2.55 1.41
C ARG A 28 6.10 -2.86 0.79
N ILE A 29 5.04 -2.51 1.50
CA ILE A 29 3.70 -2.42 0.93
C ILE A 29 3.45 -0.98 0.52
N LYS A 30 2.96 -0.77 -0.71
CA LYS A 30 2.55 0.53 -1.22
C LYS A 30 1.04 0.59 -1.32
N LEU A 31 0.44 1.65 -0.79
CA LEU A 31 -0.96 1.97 -1.00
C LEU A 31 -1.06 3.36 -1.64
N LEU A 32 -1.84 3.46 -2.71
CA LEU A 32 -2.19 4.71 -3.37
C LEU A 32 -3.43 5.26 -2.69
N LEU A 33 -3.39 6.54 -2.34
CA LEU A 33 -4.48 7.23 -1.65
C LEU A 33 -5.04 8.30 -2.58
N THR A 34 -6.37 8.32 -2.71
CA THR A 34 -7.08 9.36 -3.45
C THR A 34 -8.14 9.94 -2.53
N LEU A 35 -8.08 11.25 -2.30
CA LEU A 35 -9.05 11.93 -1.45
C LEU A 35 -10.04 12.69 -2.31
N HIS A 36 -11.32 12.41 -2.09
CA HIS A 36 -12.44 13.15 -2.66
C HIS A 36 -13.13 13.95 -1.56
N ARG A 37 -13.84 15.01 -1.95
CA ARG A 37 -14.73 15.71 -1.05
C ARG A 37 -16.02 14.92 -0.85
N ALA A 38 -16.48 14.84 0.39
CA ALA A 38 -17.82 14.35 0.70
C ALA A 38 -18.82 15.51 0.85
N ASP A 39 -18.35 16.73 1.10
CA ASP A 39 -19.14 17.95 1.22
C ASP A 39 -18.81 19.00 0.15
N ASP A 40 -19.58 20.11 0.14
CA ASP A 40 -19.40 21.22 -0.81
C ASP A 40 -18.35 22.25 -0.31
N SER A 41 -17.54 21.89 0.71
CA SER A 41 -16.55 22.80 1.30
C SER A 41 -15.40 23.06 0.33
N VAL A 42 -15.05 24.33 0.11
CA VAL A 42 -13.92 24.71 -0.76
C VAL A 42 -12.63 24.94 0.03
N LYS A 43 -12.62 24.58 1.31
CA LYS A 43 -11.46 24.79 2.18
C LYS A 43 -10.26 23.94 1.74
N PRO A 44 -9.04 24.44 2.00
CA PRO A 44 -7.84 23.66 1.80
C PRO A 44 -7.79 22.52 2.81
N LEU A 45 -7.31 21.37 2.35
CA LEU A 45 -7.07 20.20 3.19
C LEU A 45 -5.89 20.46 4.14
N ASP A 46 -6.10 20.20 5.42
CA ASP A 46 -5.02 20.15 6.41
C ASP A 46 -4.24 18.83 6.28
N GLU A 47 -3.05 18.92 5.68
CA GLU A 47 -2.19 17.77 5.44
C GLU A 47 -1.68 17.14 6.74
N TRP A 48 -1.33 17.94 7.74
CA TRP A 48 -0.77 17.44 8.98
C TRP A 48 -1.82 16.65 9.77
N LEU A 49 -3.03 17.19 9.87
CA LEU A 49 -4.13 16.53 10.56
C LEU A 49 -4.56 15.25 9.83
N LEU A 50 -4.59 15.27 8.48
CA LEU A 50 -4.85 14.07 7.69
C LEU A 50 -3.81 12.99 7.95
N LYS A 51 -2.52 13.33 7.88
CA LYS A 51 -1.42 12.38 8.14
C LYS A 51 -1.52 11.77 9.52
N THR A 52 -1.72 12.61 10.54
CA THR A 52 -1.84 12.17 11.92
C THR A 52 -3.05 11.25 12.11
N SER A 53 -4.19 11.59 11.49
CA SER A 53 -5.41 10.78 11.55
C SER A 53 -5.22 9.40 10.92
N LEU A 54 -4.58 9.35 9.75
CA LEU A 54 -4.28 8.08 9.08
C LEU A 54 -3.31 7.23 9.90
N ILE A 55 -2.25 7.82 10.46
CA ILE A 55 -1.30 7.08 11.31
C ILE A 55 -2.01 6.53 12.56
N ASN A 56 -2.88 7.32 13.19
CA ASN A 56 -3.67 6.88 14.33
C ASN A 56 -4.62 5.74 13.96
N PHE A 57 -5.24 5.80 12.79
CA PHE A 57 -6.06 4.71 12.26
C PHE A 57 -5.25 3.42 12.10
N PHE A 58 -4.02 3.49 11.57
CA PHE A 58 -3.17 2.30 11.47
C PHE A 58 -2.78 1.72 12.84
N LYS A 59 -2.53 2.61 13.80
CA LYS A 59 -2.25 2.21 15.17
C LYS A 59 -3.44 1.52 15.83
N SER A 60 -4.66 2.01 15.63
CA SER A 60 -5.86 1.40 16.23
C SER A 60 -6.32 0.14 15.50
N THR A 61 -6.28 0.14 14.17
CA THR A 61 -6.88 -0.92 13.34
C THR A 61 -5.92 -2.08 13.11
N PHE A 62 -4.62 -1.79 12.94
CA PHE A 62 -3.61 -2.80 12.62
C PHE A 62 -2.55 -2.96 13.70
N SER A 63 -2.60 -2.17 14.78
CA SER A 63 -1.54 -2.12 15.81
C SER A 63 -0.16 -1.78 15.23
N LEU A 64 -0.12 -1.02 14.12
CA LEU A 64 1.10 -0.61 13.43
C LEU A 64 1.40 0.86 13.68
N THR A 65 2.66 1.16 13.98
CA THR A 65 3.14 2.55 14.11
C THR A 65 3.87 2.92 12.84
N LEU A 66 3.32 3.89 12.10
CA LEU A 66 3.88 4.35 10.84
C LEU A 66 4.59 5.70 11.03
N PRO A 67 5.83 5.86 10.53
CA PRO A 67 6.50 7.15 10.47
C PRO A 67 5.73 8.14 9.59
N LEU A 68 5.73 9.42 9.98
CA LEU A 68 5.09 10.47 9.19
C LEU A 68 5.73 10.65 7.79
N THR A 69 7.00 10.28 7.67
CA THR A 69 7.78 10.29 6.43
C THR A 69 7.34 9.24 5.43
N ASP A 70 6.68 8.17 5.88
CA ASP A 70 6.19 7.10 4.99
C ASP A 70 4.85 7.44 4.33
N LEU A 71 4.26 8.59 4.70
CA LEU A 71 3.03 9.10 4.13
C LEU A 71 3.28 10.40 3.36
N HIS A 72 3.20 10.29 2.04
CA HIS A 72 3.33 11.43 1.13
C HIS A 72 1.95 11.83 0.63
N ILE A 73 1.61 13.12 0.76
CA ILE A 73 0.32 13.66 0.31
C ILE A 73 0.61 14.91 -0.50
N VAL A 74 -0.04 15.00 -1.66
CA VAL A 74 0.04 16.14 -2.57
C VAL A 74 -1.36 16.68 -2.78
N ARG A 75 -1.60 17.89 -2.28
CA ARG A 75 -2.85 18.61 -2.47
C ARG A 75 -2.90 19.31 -3.82
N PHE A 76 -4.08 19.40 -4.41
CA PHE A 76 -4.28 20.22 -5.60
C PHE A 76 -4.55 21.68 -5.20
N LYS A 77 -3.92 22.63 -5.90
CA LYS A 77 -3.98 24.06 -5.57
C LYS A 77 -5.32 24.70 -5.94
N ASP A 78 -5.88 24.34 -7.11
CA ASP A 78 -7.05 25.01 -7.70
C ASP A 78 -8.35 24.26 -7.38
N LEU A 79 -8.76 24.26 -6.11
CA LEU A 79 -9.97 23.55 -5.65
C LEU A 79 -11.28 24.15 -6.19
N LYS A 80 -11.26 25.41 -6.65
CA LYS A 80 -12.43 26.11 -7.22
C LYS A 80 -12.71 25.75 -8.69
N LYS A 81 -11.69 25.28 -9.42
CA LYS A 81 -11.80 24.92 -10.85
C LYS A 81 -12.07 23.43 -11.04
N ARG A 82 -12.04 22.66 -9.96
CA ARG A 82 -12.27 21.22 -9.95
C ARG A 82 -13.75 20.92 -9.84
N LYS A 83 -14.17 19.85 -10.50
CA LYS A 83 -15.50 19.30 -10.33
C LYS A 83 -15.64 18.68 -8.94
N ARG A 84 -16.87 18.40 -8.51
CA ARG A 84 -17.15 17.85 -7.18
C ARG A 84 -16.56 16.45 -7.02
N GLU A 85 -16.61 15.66 -8.10
CA GLU A 85 -16.09 14.31 -8.19
C GLU A 85 -14.55 14.25 -8.30
N ASP A 86 -13.90 15.35 -8.66
CA ASP A 86 -12.45 15.38 -8.81
C ASP A 86 -11.75 15.21 -7.47
N PRO A 87 -10.62 14.50 -7.43
CA PRO A 87 -9.84 14.38 -6.21
C PRO A 87 -9.26 15.74 -5.79
N VAL A 88 -9.17 15.94 -4.48
CA VAL A 88 -8.59 17.15 -3.86
C VAL A 88 -7.16 16.95 -3.37
N ALA A 89 -6.79 15.70 -3.11
CA ALA A 89 -5.42 15.31 -2.86
C ALA A 89 -5.20 13.88 -3.35
N ILE A 90 -3.94 13.60 -3.67
CA ILE A 90 -3.45 12.25 -3.90
C ILE A 90 -2.33 11.97 -2.91
N GLY A 91 -2.11 10.72 -2.59
CA GLY A 91 -1.06 10.33 -1.67
C GLY A 91 -0.52 8.94 -1.94
N THR A 92 0.57 8.64 -1.26
CA THR A 92 1.18 7.32 -1.24
C THR A 92 1.57 7.02 0.19
N LEU A 93 1.16 5.85 0.65
CA LEU A 93 1.57 5.31 1.93
C LEU A 93 2.51 4.12 1.70
N PHE A 94 3.61 4.13 2.45
CA PHE A 94 4.55 3.01 2.50
C PHE A 94 4.47 2.33 3.88
N ILE A 95 4.44 1.01 3.87
CA ILE A 95 4.50 0.19 5.10
C ILE A 95 5.75 -0.68 4.98
N ARG A 96 6.76 -0.34 5.78
CA ARG A 96 8.09 -0.98 5.75
C ARG A 96 8.28 -1.99 6.88
N ASP A 97 7.64 -1.75 8.03
CA ASP A 97 7.62 -2.74 9.10
C ASP A 97 6.65 -3.86 8.74
N LEU A 98 7.20 -4.97 8.26
CA LEU A 98 6.47 -6.17 7.90
C LEU A 98 6.74 -7.31 8.90
N GLY A 99 7.29 -6.99 10.08
CA GLY A 99 7.65 -7.99 11.10
C GLY A 99 6.48 -8.83 11.57
N PHE A 100 5.26 -8.26 11.53
CA PHE A 100 4.02 -8.93 11.90
C PHE A 100 3.54 -10.00 10.89
N LEU A 101 4.12 -10.03 9.67
CA LEU A 101 3.81 -11.04 8.64
C LEU A 101 4.74 -12.25 8.71
N LYS A 102 5.75 -12.23 9.59
CA LYS A 102 6.63 -13.37 9.79
C LYS A 102 5.85 -14.53 10.42
N LEU A 103 6.27 -15.75 10.10
CA LEU A 103 5.68 -16.96 10.64
C LEU A 103 5.79 -17.00 12.16
N SER A 104 4.78 -17.56 12.79
CA SER A 104 4.85 -17.90 14.21
C SER A 104 5.70 -19.15 14.43
N LYS A 105 6.18 -19.37 15.66
CA LYS A 105 6.97 -20.56 16.03
C LYS A 105 6.30 -21.89 15.69
N PHE A 106 4.98 -21.91 15.59
CA PHE A 106 4.20 -23.10 15.24
C PHE A 106 4.22 -23.39 13.73
N GLU A 107 4.36 -22.35 12.91
CA GLU A 107 4.45 -22.46 11.45
C GLU A 107 5.91 -22.65 11.00
N GLU A 108 6.87 -22.40 11.89
CA GLU A 108 8.30 -22.67 11.69
C GLU A 108 8.66 -24.16 11.69
N SER A 109 7.74 -25.08 12.05
CA SER A 109 8.00 -26.53 11.98
C SER A 109 7.70 -27.18 10.63
N GLU A 110 7.06 -26.46 9.71
CA GLU A 110 6.68 -26.96 8.37
C GLU A 110 7.89 -27.12 7.42
N GLU A 111 7.70 -27.69 6.23
CA GLU A 111 8.73 -27.68 5.19
C GLU A 111 9.02 -26.25 4.69
N GLU A 112 10.27 -25.92 4.35
CA GLU A 112 10.67 -24.56 3.92
C GLU A 112 9.86 -24.02 2.74
N LYS A 113 9.51 -24.89 1.77
CA LYS A 113 8.70 -24.50 0.61
C LYS A 113 7.25 -24.20 0.97
N GLU A 114 6.72 -24.84 2.00
CA GLU A 114 5.37 -24.61 2.46
C GLU A 114 5.29 -23.33 3.27
N LYS A 115 6.31 -23.07 4.10
CA LYS A 115 6.50 -21.79 4.82
C LYS A 115 6.48 -20.58 3.90
N GLU A 116 7.25 -20.63 2.82
CA GLU A 116 7.35 -19.53 1.86
C GLU A 116 5.98 -19.20 1.26
N LYS A 117 5.23 -20.22 0.82
CA LYS A 117 3.87 -20.07 0.29
C LYS A 117 2.90 -19.51 1.32
N VAL A 118 3.01 -19.91 2.59
CA VAL A 118 2.16 -19.37 3.66
C VAL A 118 2.42 -17.89 3.89
N VAL A 119 3.70 -17.47 3.96
CA VAL A 119 4.06 -16.06 4.12
C VAL A 119 3.59 -15.23 2.93
N GLU A 120 3.74 -15.74 1.71
CA GLU A 120 3.29 -15.05 0.49
C GLU A 120 1.77 -14.84 0.48
N ARG A 121 0.99 -15.88 0.82
CA ARG A 121 -0.48 -15.75 0.95
C ARG A 121 -0.87 -14.73 2.02
N LYS A 122 -0.25 -14.80 3.22
CA LYS A 122 -0.51 -13.83 4.30
C LYS A 122 -0.18 -12.41 3.86
N PHE A 123 0.92 -12.22 3.13
CA PHE A 123 1.32 -10.92 2.62
C PHE A 123 0.29 -10.33 1.65
N VAL A 124 -0.14 -11.11 0.66
CA VAL A 124 -1.14 -10.68 -0.33
C VAL A 124 -2.49 -10.41 0.33
N GLU A 125 -2.94 -11.33 1.19
CA GLU A 125 -4.20 -11.19 1.92
C GLU A 125 -4.21 -9.98 2.85
N TRP A 126 -3.14 -9.79 3.61
CA TRP A 126 -3.03 -8.64 4.51
C TRP A 126 -3.03 -7.33 3.75
N ARG A 127 -2.26 -7.24 2.66
CA ARG A 127 -2.22 -6.04 1.80
C ARG A 127 -3.61 -5.71 1.25
N ARG A 128 -4.32 -6.73 0.76
CA ARG A 128 -5.69 -6.58 0.25
C ARG A 128 -6.64 -6.11 1.34
N ASN A 129 -6.62 -6.75 2.51
CA ASN A 129 -7.43 -6.39 3.67
C ASN A 129 -7.13 -4.95 4.13
N ALA A 130 -5.86 -4.54 4.13
CA ALA A 130 -5.48 -3.17 4.47
C ALA A 130 -6.08 -2.15 3.51
N ALA A 131 -6.03 -2.41 2.20
CA ALA A 131 -6.66 -1.56 1.20
C ALA A 131 -8.19 -1.53 1.35
N GLU A 132 -8.84 -2.69 1.46
CA GLU A 132 -10.30 -2.81 1.60
C GLU A 132 -10.85 -2.12 2.86
N LYS A 133 -10.13 -2.22 3.99
CA LYS A 133 -10.53 -1.55 5.23
C LYS A 133 -10.44 -0.03 5.16
N MET A 134 -9.53 0.50 4.34
CA MET A 134 -9.34 1.94 4.20
C MET A 134 -10.18 2.56 3.10
N ASP A 135 -10.45 1.79 2.04
CA ASP A 135 -11.23 2.26 0.91
C ASP A 135 -12.66 2.59 1.35
N GLY A 136 -13.13 3.76 0.94
CA GLY A 136 -14.45 4.26 1.27
C GLY A 136 -14.62 4.88 2.65
N ILE A 137 -13.57 4.94 3.49
CA ILE A 137 -13.66 5.63 4.79
C ILE A 137 -13.97 7.12 4.59
N GLU A 138 -14.95 7.62 5.36
CA GLU A 138 -15.18 9.05 5.53
C GLU A 138 -14.32 9.60 6.68
N LEU A 139 -13.48 10.58 6.37
CA LEU A 139 -12.63 11.29 7.31
C LEU A 139 -13.23 12.68 7.59
N SER A 140 -13.45 13.01 8.86
CA SER A 140 -13.82 14.37 9.26
C SER A 140 -12.58 15.11 9.79
N ILE A 141 -12.16 16.15 9.07
CA ILE A 141 -10.95 16.92 9.35
C ILE A 141 -11.39 18.38 9.53
N VAL A 142 -11.30 18.90 10.76
CA VAL A 142 -11.73 20.26 11.13
C VAL A 142 -13.16 20.60 10.66
N GLY A 143 -14.06 19.61 10.73
CA GLY A 143 -15.47 19.77 10.34
C GLY A 143 -15.77 19.62 8.84
N ASP A 144 -14.75 19.52 7.99
CA ASP A 144 -14.93 19.16 6.57
C ASP A 144 -14.90 17.63 6.42
N LYS A 145 -15.68 17.08 5.49
CA LYS A 145 -15.76 15.64 5.24
C LYS A 145 -15.07 15.25 3.94
N PHE A 146 -14.19 14.25 4.02
CA PHE A 146 -13.47 13.69 2.89
C PHE A 146 -13.78 12.20 2.76
N LYS A 147 -13.89 11.72 1.53
CA LYS A 147 -13.95 10.29 1.24
C LYS A 147 -12.57 9.84 0.76
N LEU A 148 -12.01 8.84 1.42
CA LEU A 148 -10.77 8.22 1.02
C LEU A 148 -11.05 7.07 0.07
N SER A 149 -10.31 7.00 -1.03
CA SER A 149 -10.21 5.80 -1.84
C SER A 149 -8.77 5.29 -1.80
N VAL A 150 -8.61 3.97 -1.69
CA VAL A 150 -7.31 3.31 -1.53
C VAL A 150 -7.16 2.18 -2.52
N GLU A 151 -6.03 2.17 -3.21
CA GLU A 151 -5.72 1.15 -4.20
C GLU A 151 -4.31 0.57 -4.00
N VAL A 152 -4.17 -0.72 -4.27
CA VAL A 152 -2.86 -1.34 -4.45
C VAL A 152 -2.39 -1.04 -5.88
N PRO A 153 -1.19 -0.48 -6.10
CA PRO A 153 -0.68 -0.26 -7.44
C PRO A 153 -0.65 -1.57 -8.23
N VAL A 154 -1.03 -1.54 -9.52
CA VAL A 154 -1.02 -2.72 -10.40
C VAL A 154 0.36 -3.37 -10.48
N SER A 155 1.44 -2.57 -10.40
CA SER A 155 2.83 -3.07 -10.35
C SER A 155 3.12 -3.99 -9.16
N ASP A 156 2.37 -3.84 -8.07
CA ASP A 156 2.56 -4.59 -6.85
C ASP A 156 1.62 -5.82 -6.82
N ASP A 157 0.66 -5.92 -7.74
CA ASP A 157 -0.26 -7.06 -7.90
C ASP A 157 0.04 -7.81 -9.21
N PHE A 158 1.02 -8.72 -9.14
CA PHE A 158 1.48 -9.48 -10.30
C PHE A 158 0.37 -10.32 -10.94
N GLU A 159 -0.53 -10.92 -10.15
CA GLU A 159 -1.62 -11.74 -10.70
C GLU A 159 -2.61 -10.90 -11.49
N ARG A 160 -3.01 -9.75 -10.93
CA ARG A 160 -3.89 -8.80 -11.62
C ARG A 160 -3.22 -8.28 -12.89
N MET A 161 -1.97 -7.84 -12.79
CA MET A 161 -1.21 -7.35 -13.94
C MET A 161 -1.12 -8.42 -15.03
N ARG A 162 -0.74 -9.65 -14.67
CA ARG A 162 -0.63 -10.76 -15.61
C ARG A 162 -1.95 -11.02 -16.33
N LYS A 163 -3.08 -11.01 -15.60
CA LYS A 163 -4.41 -11.19 -16.19
C LYS A 163 -4.77 -10.07 -17.17
N GLU A 164 -4.53 -8.81 -16.81
CA GLU A 164 -4.76 -7.67 -17.69
C GLU A 164 -3.93 -7.78 -18.98
N TRP A 165 -2.68 -8.23 -18.88
CA TRP A 165 -1.81 -8.48 -20.03
C TRP A 165 -2.29 -9.67 -20.89
N GLU A 166 -2.73 -10.77 -20.28
CA GLU A 166 -3.30 -11.93 -20.99
C GLU A 166 -4.59 -11.56 -21.74
N GLU A 167 -5.46 -10.74 -21.13
CA GLU A 167 -6.67 -10.22 -21.76
C GLU A 167 -6.35 -9.28 -22.93
N LEU A 168 -5.41 -8.35 -22.76
CA LEU A 168 -4.94 -7.49 -23.84
C LEU A 168 -4.34 -8.29 -25.00
N ALA A 169 -3.56 -9.34 -24.71
CA ALA A 169 -3.01 -10.21 -25.74
C ALA A 169 -4.09 -11.03 -26.47
N ALA A 170 -5.11 -11.51 -25.74
CA ALA A 170 -6.19 -12.32 -26.30
C ALA A 170 -7.21 -11.50 -27.12
N PHE A 171 -7.48 -10.26 -26.74
CA PHE A 171 -8.55 -9.44 -27.32
C PHE A 171 -8.07 -8.18 -28.05
N GLY A 172 -6.80 -7.78 -27.89
CA GLY A 172 -6.21 -6.58 -28.52
C GLY A 172 -6.00 -6.66 -30.03
N ASN A 173 -6.19 -7.84 -30.64
CA ASN A 173 -6.15 -8.04 -32.10
C ASN A 173 -7.53 -8.03 -32.79
N ARG A 174 -8.60 -7.59 -32.11
CA ARG A 174 -9.92 -7.37 -32.73
C ARG A 174 -10.16 -5.90 -33.08
N GLY A 175 -9.23 -5.35 -33.86
CA GLY A 175 -9.37 -4.06 -34.55
C GLY A 175 -9.51 -4.27 -36.04
#